data_AF-A0A848RQS1-F1
#
_entry.id   AF-A0A848RQS1-F1
#
_cell.length_a   1.000
_cell.length_b   1.000
_cell.length_c   1.000
_cell.angle_alpha   90.00
_cell.angle_beta   90.00
_cell.angle_gamma   90.00
#
_symmetry.space_group_name_H-M   'P 1'
#
loop_
_entity.id
_entity.type
_entity.pdbx_description
1 polymer ?
#
loop_
_entity_poly.entity_id
_entity_poly.type
_entity_poly.pdbx_seq_one_letter_code
_entity_poly.pdbx_strand_id
1 'polypeptide(L)'
;MSKPRSNLYDYDKKEPREVRGFTTAVHYGKQIKHMPGKKGYDPSKSPVTLDIVEIQRLIDRKAGTGKWCKPNKEVIDFRQIIGFFKDDSGIFALPTTRATIHYSKTGCHLVPAAPKE
;
A
#
# COMPACT_ATOMS: atom_id res chain seq x y z
N MET A 1 16.66 -18.20 -0.64
CA MET A 1 15.74 -18.35 0.51
C MET A 1 14.75 -17.18 0.50
N SER A 2 13.51 -17.40 0.07
CA SER A 2 12.48 -16.34 0.16
C SER A 2 12.16 -16.10 1.62
N LYS A 3 12.31 -14.85 2.07
CA LYS A 3 11.89 -14.42 3.41
C LYS A 3 10.42 -14.81 3.60
N PRO A 4 10.01 -15.26 4.80
CA PRO A 4 8.63 -15.67 5.05
C PRO A 4 7.69 -14.54 4.65
N ARG A 5 6.64 -14.88 3.88
CA ARG A 5 5.47 -14.03 3.73
C ARG A 5 5.06 -13.66 5.15
N SER A 6 4.98 -12.38 5.45
CA SER A 6 4.84 -11.88 6.81
C SER A 6 3.73 -12.62 7.55
N ASN A 7 4.11 -13.25 8.67
CA ASN A 7 3.26 -13.90 9.69
C ASN A 7 2.30 -12.92 10.40
N LEU A 8 1.92 -11.83 9.75
CA LEU A 8 1.01 -10.80 10.24
C LEU A 8 -0.45 -11.05 9.84
N TYR A 9 -0.72 -12.19 9.17
CA TYR A 9 -2.05 -12.61 8.77
C TYR A 9 -2.50 -13.82 9.59
N ASP A 10 -3.25 -13.55 10.65
CA ASP A 10 -4.26 -14.48 11.14
C ASP A 10 -5.63 -13.79 10.99
N TYR A 11 -6.21 -13.96 9.80
CA TYR A 11 -7.56 -13.50 9.46
C TYR A 11 -8.28 -14.70 8.81
N ASP A 12 -8.39 -15.79 9.58
CA ASP A 12 -9.18 -17.01 9.32
C ASP A 12 -9.53 -17.27 7.83
N LYS A 13 -8.66 -18.05 7.17
CA LYS A 13 -9.01 -18.92 6.03
C LYS A 13 -9.37 -18.29 4.67
N LYS A 14 -9.08 -17.01 4.41
CA LYS A 14 -9.19 -16.47 3.04
C LYS A 14 -7.85 -16.39 2.34
N GLU A 15 -7.72 -17.16 1.26
CA GLU A 15 -6.65 -16.98 0.28
C GLU A 15 -6.66 -15.53 -0.24
N PRO A 16 -5.51 -14.86 -0.33
CA PRO A 16 -5.44 -13.52 -0.89
C PRO A 16 -6.01 -13.51 -2.30
N ARG A 17 -6.89 -12.56 -2.59
CA ARG A 17 -7.41 -12.36 -3.94
C ARG A 17 -6.28 -12.10 -4.93
N GLU A 18 -6.47 -12.50 -6.18
CA GLU A 18 -5.61 -12.08 -7.29
C GLU A 18 -6.25 -10.98 -8.14
N VAL A 19 -5.42 -10.03 -8.57
CA VAL A 19 -5.78 -8.96 -9.50
C VAL A 19 -4.74 -8.94 -10.60
N ARG A 20 -5.15 -9.21 -11.85
CA ARG A 20 -4.26 -9.31 -13.02
C ARG A 20 -3.08 -10.28 -12.81
N GLY A 21 -3.31 -11.40 -12.11
CA GLY A 21 -2.28 -12.39 -11.80
C GLY A 21 -1.29 -11.94 -10.70
N PHE A 22 -1.62 -10.89 -9.96
CA PHE A 22 -0.87 -10.47 -8.78
C PHE A 22 -1.67 -10.67 -7.51
N THR A 23 -1.03 -11.21 -6.47
CA THR A 23 -1.63 -11.34 -5.15
C THR A 23 -1.88 -9.95 -4.51
N THR A 24 -3.01 -9.85 -3.81
CA THR A 24 -3.38 -8.70 -2.97
C THR A 24 -2.78 -8.77 -1.56
N ALA A 25 -2.03 -9.82 -1.21
CA ALA A 25 -1.38 -9.92 0.08
C ALA A 25 -0.37 -8.79 0.28
N VAL A 26 -0.48 -8.05 1.39
CA VAL A 26 0.47 -6.99 1.73
C VAL A 26 1.81 -7.60 2.10
N HIS A 27 2.85 -7.14 1.42
CA HIS A 27 4.22 -7.51 1.74
C HIS A 27 4.76 -6.57 2.84
N TYR A 28 4.78 -7.05 4.08
CA TYR A 28 5.18 -6.25 5.25
C TYR A 28 6.49 -5.48 5.07
N GLY A 29 7.57 -6.14 4.62
CA GLY A 29 8.87 -5.48 4.46
C GLY A 29 8.91 -4.38 3.39
N LYS A 30 7.93 -4.35 2.48
CA LYS A 30 7.77 -3.25 1.51
C LYS A 30 6.89 -2.16 2.09
N GLN A 31 5.81 -2.54 2.78
CA GLN A 31 4.89 -1.60 3.41
C GLN A 31 5.53 -0.81 4.55
N ILE A 32 6.35 -1.45 5.39
CA ILE A 32 6.94 -0.82 6.59
C ILE A 32 7.81 0.40 6.28
N LYS A 33 8.39 0.46 5.06
CA LYS A 33 9.15 1.61 4.58
C LYS A 33 8.31 2.89 4.55
N HIS A 34 6.99 2.77 4.49
CA HIS A 34 6.03 3.86 4.48
C HIS A 34 5.35 4.07 5.83
N MET A 35 5.68 3.36 6.92
CA MET A 35 4.95 3.44 8.19
C MET A 35 5.80 4.13 9.27
N PRO A 36 5.59 5.43 9.58
CA PRO A 36 6.31 6.13 10.64
C PRO A 36 6.26 5.40 11.98
N GLY A 37 7.35 5.49 12.75
CA GLY A 37 7.46 4.83 14.06
C GLY A 37 7.67 3.32 14.02
N LYS A 38 7.75 2.69 12.84
CA LYS A 38 8.10 1.26 12.70
C LYS A 38 9.59 1.08 12.37
N LYS A 39 10.19 0.00 12.88
CA LYS A 39 11.59 -0.36 12.58
C LYS A 39 11.72 -0.72 11.08
N GLY A 40 12.37 0.14 10.30
CA GLY A 40 12.48 0.00 8.84
C GLY A 40 11.70 1.04 8.04
N TYR A 41 11.07 2.00 8.72
CA TYR A 41 10.54 3.22 8.09
C TYR A 41 11.65 3.99 7.37
N ASP A 42 11.34 4.49 6.17
CA ASP A 42 12.21 5.33 5.37
C ASP A 42 11.61 6.75 5.27
N PRO A 43 12.15 7.74 6.00
CA PRO A 43 11.63 9.12 6.01
C PRO A 43 11.66 9.84 4.65
N SER A 44 12.38 9.30 3.66
CA SER A 44 12.34 9.81 2.28
C SER A 44 11.03 9.47 1.57
N LYS A 45 10.24 8.52 2.08
CA LYS A 45 9.01 8.04 1.45
C LYS A 45 7.78 8.77 1.98
N SER A 46 6.74 8.82 1.14
CA SER A 46 5.40 9.23 1.53
C SER A 46 4.87 8.35 2.67
N PRO A 47 4.51 8.92 3.84
CA PRO A 47 4.07 8.16 5.00
C PRO A 47 2.60 7.72 4.88
N VAL A 48 2.33 6.49 5.29
CA VAL A 48 1.01 5.89 5.52
C VAL A 48 0.75 5.92 7.02
N THR A 49 -0.40 6.46 7.42
CA THR A 49 -0.78 6.61 8.85
C THR A 49 -1.62 5.43 9.36
N LEU A 50 -2.13 4.61 8.45
CA LEU A 50 -2.92 3.42 8.77
C LEU A 50 -2.02 2.27 9.24
N ASP A 51 -2.55 1.41 10.11
CA ASP A 51 -1.87 0.17 10.47
C ASP A 51 -1.92 -0.88 9.34
N ILE A 52 -1.12 -1.93 9.50
CA ILE A 52 -0.95 -2.96 8.47
C ILE A 52 -2.22 -3.78 8.20
N VAL A 53 -3.09 -3.92 9.21
CA VAL A 53 -4.35 -4.66 9.10
C VAL A 53 -5.34 -3.84 8.30
N GLU A 54 -5.47 -2.54 8.58
CA GLU A 54 -6.36 -1.66 7.83
C GLU A 54 -5.89 -1.48 6.38
N ILE A 55 -4.58 -1.40 6.13
CA ILE A 55 -4.03 -1.36 4.77
C ILE A 55 -4.47 -2.57 3.95
N GLN A 56 -4.38 -3.79 4.50
CA GLN A 56 -4.86 -4.96 3.77
C GLN A 56 -6.36 -4.91 3.55
N ARG A 57 -7.14 -4.60 4.59
CA ARG A 57 -8.61 -4.53 4.45
C ARG A 57 -9.01 -3.57 3.33
N LEU A 58 -8.32 -2.43 3.22
CA LEU A 58 -8.53 -1.49 2.12
C LEU A 58 -8.17 -2.08 0.75
N ILE A 59 -7.03 -2.77 0.64
CA ILE A 59 -6.61 -3.43 -0.61
C ILE A 59 -7.59 -4.55 -0.99
N ASP A 60 -8.03 -5.38 -0.04
CA ASP A 60 -8.99 -6.44 -0.28
C ASP A 60 -10.31 -5.88 -0.83
N ARG A 61 -10.78 -4.77 -0.25
CA ARG A 61 -12.02 -4.09 -0.70
C ARG A 61 -11.88 -3.40 -2.06
N LYS A 62 -10.72 -2.81 -2.38
CA LYS A 62 -10.61 -1.82 -3.47
C LYS A 62 -9.69 -2.22 -4.63
N ALA A 63 -8.73 -3.14 -4.45
CA ALA A 63 -7.84 -3.53 -5.53
C ALA A 63 -8.63 -3.99 -6.78
N GLY A 64 -8.17 -3.64 -7.96
CA GLY A 64 -8.85 -3.86 -9.24
C GLY A 64 -9.92 -2.83 -9.63
N THR A 65 -10.26 -1.87 -8.77
CA THR A 65 -11.31 -0.85 -9.06
C THR A 65 -10.76 0.51 -9.52
N GLY A 66 -9.44 0.70 -9.48
CA GLY A 66 -8.76 1.95 -9.77
C GLY A 66 -8.27 2.08 -11.21
N LYS A 67 -7.52 3.16 -11.44
CA LYS A 67 -6.86 3.45 -12.72
C LYS A 67 -5.49 2.80 -12.78
N TRP A 68 -5.29 1.93 -13.77
CA TRP A 68 -3.99 1.31 -14.02
C TRP A 68 -3.06 2.26 -14.77
N CYS A 69 -1.90 2.57 -14.18
CA CYS A 69 -0.88 3.40 -14.83
C CYS A 69 0.30 2.57 -15.37
N LYS A 70 0.49 1.35 -14.86
CA LYS A 70 1.42 0.33 -15.37
C LYS A 70 0.79 -1.05 -15.18
N PRO A 71 1.31 -2.13 -15.82
CA PRO A 71 0.76 -3.48 -15.66
C PRO A 71 0.61 -3.94 -14.20
N ASN A 72 1.50 -3.48 -13.33
CA ASN A 72 1.54 -3.82 -11.90
C ASN A 72 1.33 -2.61 -10.97
N LYS A 73 0.76 -1.51 -11.48
CA LYS A 73 0.49 -0.32 -10.67
C LYS A 73 -0.92 0.22 -10.91
N GLU A 74 -1.65 0.35 -9.83
CA GLU A 74 -3.04 0.79 -9.82
C GLU A 74 -3.21 1.95 -8.85
N VAL A 75 -3.78 3.05 -9.31
CA VAL A 75 -4.09 4.23 -8.49
C VAL A 75 -5.56 4.18 -8.08
N ILE A 76 -5.81 4.24 -6.77
CA ILE A 76 -7.12 4.12 -6.14
C ILE A 76 -7.36 5.31 -5.22
N ASP A 77 -8.60 5.79 -5.19
CA ASP A 77 -9.10 6.65 -4.12
C ASP A 77 -9.84 5.80 -3.07
N PHE A 78 -9.30 5.76 -1.85
CA PHE A 78 -9.82 4.97 -0.76
C PHE A 78 -10.95 5.66 0.00
N ARG A 79 -11.29 6.92 -0.34
CA ARG A 79 -12.34 7.74 0.30
C ARG A 79 -12.15 7.96 1.81
N GLN A 80 -10.94 7.70 2.30
CA GLN A 80 -10.50 8.03 3.65
C GLN A 80 -9.03 8.44 3.57
N ILE A 81 -8.57 9.28 4.50
CA ILE A 81 -7.15 9.65 4.55
C ILE A 81 -6.33 8.38 4.85
N ILE A 82 -5.40 8.06 3.95
CA ILE A 82 -4.50 6.91 4.06
C ILE A 82 -3.11 7.32 4.56
N GLY A 83 -2.78 8.60 4.45
CA GLY A 83 -1.49 9.14 4.84
C GLY A 83 -1.22 10.47 4.13
N PHE A 84 0.06 10.77 3.93
CA PHE A 84 0.50 12.00 3.31
C PHE A 84 1.31 11.72 2.05
N PHE A 85 1.02 12.45 0.99
CA PHE A 85 1.85 12.48 -0.21
C PHE A 85 3.04 13.40 0.05
N LYS A 86 4.26 12.95 -0.31
CA LYS A 86 5.48 13.75 -0.31
C LYS A 86 5.93 13.93 -1.76
N ASP A 87 6.22 15.15 -2.16
CA ASP A 87 6.75 15.44 -3.50
C ASP A 87 8.26 15.20 -3.61
N ASP A 88 8.81 15.37 -4.82
CA ASP A 88 10.23 15.14 -5.11
C ASP A 88 11.16 16.18 -4.44
N SER A 89 10.64 17.32 -4.00
CA SER A 89 11.37 18.33 -3.23
C SER A 89 11.40 18.03 -1.74
N GLY A 90 10.64 17.03 -1.30
CA GLY A 90 10.61 16.54 0.07
C GLY A 90 9.85 17.45 1.04
N ILE A 91 9.21 18.50 0.53
CA ILE A 91 8.40 19.47 1.27
C ILE A 91 6.95 19.28 0.79
N PHE A 92 5.95 19.60 1.62
CA PHE A 92 4.52 19.33 1.39
C PHE A 92 4.10 17.87 1.63
N ALA A 93 3.82 17.57 2.89
CA ALA A 93 3.01 16.43 3.30
C ALA A 93 1.53 16.79 3.12
N LEU A 94 0.98 16.55 1.93
CA LEU A 94 -0.46 16.77 1.70
C LEU A 94 -1.23 15.52 2.16
N PRO A 95 -2.24 15.64 3.05
CA PRO A 95 -3.10 14.51 3.38
C PRO A 95 -3.80 14.04 2.11
N THR A 96 -3.84 12.72 1.89
CA THR A 96 -4.39 12.15 0.67
C THR A 96 -5.28 10.96 0.97
N THR A 97 -6.35 10.82 0.19
CA THR A 97 -7.16 9.60 0.12
C THR A 97 -6.69 8.65 -0.98
N ARG A 98 -5.76 9.12 -1.82
CA ARG A 98 -5.31 8.41 -3.01
C ARG A 98 -4.02 7.67 -2.73
N ALA A 99 -3.92 6.46 -3.25
CA ALA A 99 -2.69 5.68 -3.20
C ALA A 99 -2.48 4.88 -4.49
N THR A 100 -1.22 4.58 -4.78
CA THR A 100 -0.85 3.57 -5.76
C THR A 100 -0.61 2.25 -5.06
N ILE A 101 -1.33 1.20 -5.44
CA ILE A 101 -0.96 -0.17 -5.11
C ILE A 101 0.12 -0.61 -6.08
N HIS A 102 1.29 -0.96 -5.54
CA HIS A 102 2.39 -1.57 -6.26
C HIS A 102 2.36 -3.08 -6.09
N TYR A 103 1.98 -3.77 -7.16
CA TYR A 103 1.89 -5.22 -7.19
C TYR A 103 3.21 -5.89 -7.56
N SER A 104 3.42 -7.10 -7.03
CA SER A 104 4.51 -8.00 -7.41
C SER A 104 4.14 -9.46 -7.13
N LYS A 105 4.93 -10.40 -7.64
CA LYS A 105 4.74 -11.84 -7.39
C LYS A 105 4.80 -12.23 -5.90
N THR A 106 5.49 -11.45 -5.08
CA THR A 106 5.69 -11.75 -3.65
C THR A 106 4.73 -11.00 -2.72
N GLY A 107 3.78 -10.22 -3.27
CA GLY A 107 2.89 -9.36 -2.51
C GLY A 107 2.86 -7.92 -3.03
N CYS A 108 1.99 -7.12 -2.45
CA CYS A 108 1.80 -5.72 -2.82
C CYS A 108 2.15 -4.76 -1.67
N HIS A 109 2.20 -3.46 -1.95
CA HIS A 109 2.26 -2.41 -0.94
C HIS A 109 1.56 -1.16 -1.46
N LEU A 110 1.08 -0.36 -0.53
CA LEU A 110 0.33 0.86 -0.75
C LEU A 110 1.25 2.07 -0.54
N VAL A 111 1.31 2.95 -1.56
CA VAL A 111 2.11 4.17 -1.56
C VAL A 111 1.19 5.37 -1.74
N PRO A 112 1.17 6.35 -0.81
CA PRO A 112 0.37 7.57 -0.98
C PRO A 112 0.66 8.25 -2.33
N ALA A 113 -0.40 8.66 -3.01
CA ALA A 113 -0.34 9.33 -4.30
C ALA A 113 -0.80 10.78 -4.17
N ALA A 114 -0.36 11.63 -5.09
CA ALA A 114 -0.76 13.03 -5.13
C ALA A 114 -2.30 13.16 -5.03
N PRO A 115 -2.83 14.06 -4.19
CA PRO A 115 -4.25 14.35 -4.17
C PRO A 115 -4.69 14.85 -5.56
N LYS A 116 -5.97 14.66 -5.89
CA LYS A 116 -6.59 15.36 -7.01
C LYS A 116 -7.28 16.59 -6.42
N GLU A 117 -7.09 17.73 -7.07
CA GLU A 117 -7.96 18.90 -6.89
C GLU A 117 -9.42 18.56 -7.21
#